data_AF-A0A4D7AG38-F1
#
_entry.id   AF-A0A4D7AG38-F1
#
_cell.length_a   1.000
_cell.length_b   1.000
_cell.length_c   1.000
_cell.angle_alpha   90.00
_cell.angle_beta   90.00
_cell.angle_gamma   90.00
#
_symmetry.space_group_name_H-M   'P 1'
#
loop_
_entity.id
_entity.type
_entity.pdbx_description
1 polymer ?
#
loop_
_entity_poly.entity_id
_entity_poly.type
_entity_poly.pdbx_seq_one_letter_code
_entity_poly.pdbx_strand_id
1 'polypeptide(L)'
;MKEETYVCAICGREYLISQREEFDGQFLCPRCFAEETVTCHVCGERIWTDDNAGNSDTPLCERCYDRYYTNCVRCGELLHNDEAYYDRDDPDEEEPLCHACYTRTAGDRAIQDYCYKPEPIFYGDGPRFFGVELEIDGAGEYGSNAKKLLRIANEEEERIYCKHDGSLEEGFEIVTHPMSLSYQLQQIPWEQICKGAVDLGYTSHQAGTCGLHVHVSRLAFGETEEQQDTAIARVLYFFEKHWEELLKFSRRTQHQLDQWASRYGYKEQPMEILDHAKKGYHGGRYTCVNLTNRDTIEFRMFRGTLKYNTLIATLQLVDRICDVAIYLSDDELKALSWTSFVSGCQAPELVRYLKERRLYVNEPVMAEVEV
;
A
#
# COMPACT_ATOMS: atom_id res chain seq x y z
N MET A 1 -4.68 58.83 -11.48
CA MET A 1 -5.67 57.81 -11.07
C MET A 1 -5.59 57.70 -9.56
N LYS A 2 -6.71 57.72 -8.83
CA LYS A 2 -6.69 57.35 -7.41
C LYS A 2 -6.46 55.85 -7.34
N GLU A 3 -5.44 55.43 -6.61
CA GLU A 3 -5.23 54.01 -6.35
C GLU A 3 -6.38 53.52 -5.45
N GLU A 4 -7.08 52.48 -5.89
CA GLU A 4 -8.18 51.90 -5.13
C GLU A 4 -7.62 51.07 -3.96
N THR A 5 -8.22 51.25 -2.78
CA THR A 5 -7.80 50.61 -1.53
C THR A 5 -8.91 49.72 -0.96
N TYR A 6 -8.53 48.78 -0.10
CA TYR A 6 -9.44 47.97 0.71
C TYR A 6 -8.95 47.90 2.16
N VAL A 7 -9.84 47.51 3.08
CA VAL A 7 -9.51 47.32 4.49
C VAL A 7 -9.34 45.82 4.75
N CYS A 8 -8.20 45.42 5.33
CA CYS A 8 -7.96 44.03 5.72
C CYS A 8 -8.92 43.62 6.84
N ALA A 9 -9.58 42.46 6.69
CA ALA A 9 -10.56 41.96 7.66
C ALA A 9 -9.97 41.64 9.04
N ILE A 10 -8.68 41.30 9.12
CA ILE A 10 -8.01 40.90 10.36
C ILE A 10 -7.36 42.09 11.07
N CYS A 11 -6.46 42.82 10.41
CA CYS A 11 -5.70 43.89 11.05
C CYS A 11 -6.35 45.29 10.96
N GLY A 12 -7.43 45.43 10.18
CA GLY A 12 -8.19 46.67 10.05
C GLY A 12 -7.46 47.83 9.34
N ARG A 13 -6.29 47.59 8.74
CA ARG A 13 -5.52 48.62 8.01
C ARG A 13 -5.93 48.67 6.54
N GLU A 14 -5.74 49.84 5.92
CA GLU A 14 -5.96 50.03 4.48
C GLU A 14 -4.72 49.61 3.66
N TYR A 15 -4.98 48.89 2.56
CA TYR A 15 -3.97 48.41 1.61
C TYR A 15 -4.43 48.67 0.17
N LEU A 16 -3.49 48.64 -0.78
CA LEU A 16 -3.80 48.74 -2.21
C LEU A 16 -4.52 47.46 -2.68
N ILE A 17 -5.54 47.59 -3.53
CA ILE A 17 -6.28 46.44 -4.07
C ILE A 17 -5.36 45.43 -4.79
N SER A 18 -4.22 45.87 -5.35
CA SER A 18 -3.24 44.99 -5.99
C SER A 18 -2.55 44.00 -5.03
N GLN A 19 -2.65 44.21 -3.71
CA GLN A 19 -2.10 43.35 -2.66
C GLN A 19 -3.19 42.56 -1.93
N ARG A 20 -4.38 42.44 -2.53
CA ARG A 20 -5.53 41.82 -1.90
C ARG A 20 -5.49 40.31 -2.11
N GLU A 21 -5.44 39.57 -1.01
CA GLU A 21 -5.70 38.14 -1.00
C GLU A 21 -7.16 37.92 -0.62
N GLU A 22 -7.85 37.03 -1.33
CA GLU A 22 -9.23 36.65 -1.02
C GLU A 22 -9.25 35.24 -0.44
N PHE A 23 -9.82 35.08 0.75
CA PHE A 23 -9.93 33.79 1.42
C PHE A 23 -11.22 33.70 2.20
N ASP A 24 -11.99 32.63 1.98
CA ASP A 24 -13.27 32.36 2.65
C ASP A 24 -14.23 33.56 2.64
N GLY A 25 -14.32 34.25 1.48
CA GLY A 25 -15.16 35.44 1.30
C GLY A 25 -14.65 36.71 2.00
N GLN A 26 -13.45 36.70 2.59
CA GLN A 26 -12.83 37.84 3.26
C GLN A 26 -11.63 38.38 2.47
N PHE A 27 -11.33 39.67 2.63
CA PHE A 27 -10.16 40.32 2.02
C PHE A 27 -9.06 40.54 3.04
N LEU A 28 -7.90 39.92 2.78
CA LEU A 28 -6.75 39.91 3.68
C LEU A 28 -5.56 40.60 3.02
N CYS A 29 -4.77 41.29 3.84
CA CYS A 29 -3.45 41.74 3.42
C CYS A 29 -2.47 40.56 3.36
N PRO A 30 -1.39 40.64 2.57
CA PRO A 30 -0.51 39.49 2.33
C PRO A 30 0.10 38.93 3.63
N ARG A 31 0.33 39.82 4.61
CA ARG A 31 0.81 39.42 5.94
C ARG A 31 -0.24 38.62 6.71
N CYS A 32 -1.47 39.12 6.85
CA CYS A 32 -2.53 38.40 7.56
C CYS A 32 -2.91 37.12 6.83
N PHE A 33 -2.91 37.11 5.50
CA PHE A 33 -3.12 35.87 4.74
C PHE A 33 -2.03 34.84 5.08
N ALA A 34 -0.76 35.23 5.12
CA ALA A 34 0.34 34.32 5.46
C ALA A 34 0.39 33.89 6.94
N GLU A 35 0.04 34.77 7.87
CA GLU A 35 0.09 34.50 9.32
C GLU A 35 -1.16 33.77 9.84
N GLU A 36 -2.33 34.01 9.26
CA GLU A 36 -3.62 33.48 9.74
C GLU A 36 -4.10 32.25 8.97
N THR A 37 -3.47 31.90 7.84
CA THR A 37 -3.86 30.74 7.04
C THR A 37 -2.70 29.81 6.74
N VAL A 38 -2.99 28.51 6.66
CA VAL A 38 -2.01 27.47 6.41
C VAL A 38 -2.52 26.53 5.32
N THR A 39 -1.62 25.87 4.60
CA THR A 39 -1.98 24.86 3.60
C THR A 39 -1.98 23.49 4.27
N CYS A 40 -3.09 22.76 4.15
CA CYS A 40 -3.16 21.35 4.52
C CYS A 40 -2.06 20.55 3.80
N HIS A 41 -1.26 19.81 4.57
CA HIS A 41 -0.14 19.02 4.09
C HIS A 41 -0.57 17.93 3.10
N VAL A 42 -1.80 17.42 3.21
CA VAL A 42 -2.30 16.28 2.43
C VAL A 42 -2.99 16.72 1.15
N CYS A 43 -3.99 17.61 1.22
CA CYS A 43 -4.82 17.95 0.05
C CYS A 43 -4.43 19.28 -0.61
N GLY A 44 -3.50 20.04 -0.04
CA GLY A 44 -3.13 21.36 -0.55
C GLY A 44 -4.20 22.45 -0.35
N GLU A 45 -5.34 22.13 0.28
CA GLU A 45 -6.38 23.09 0.62
C GLU A 45 -5.85 24.08 1.65
N ARG A 46 -6.05 25.37 1.40
CA ARG A 46 -5.75 26.41 2.38
C ARG A 46 -6.88 26.50 3.39
N ILE A 47 -6.53 26.55 4.67
CA ILE A 47 -7.43 26.61 5.83
C ILE A 47 -7.01 27.74 6.76
N TRP A 48 -7.91 28.16 7.66
CA TRP A 48 -7.53 29.02 8.77
C TRP A 48 -6.59 28.29 9.72
N THR A 49 -5.65 29.00 10.35
CA THR A 49 -4.70 28.41 11.29
C THR A 49 -5.42 27.86 12.53
N ASP A 50 -6.50 28.50 12.96
CA ASP A 50 -7.35 28.02 14.06
C ASP A 50 -8.14 26.74 13.71
N ASP A 51 -8.33 26.45 12.41
CA ASP A 51 -8.98 25.22 11.90
C ASP A 51 -7.96 24.10 11.64
N ASN A 52 -6.69 24.29 12.00
CA ASN A 52 -5.66 23.27 11.84
C ASN A 52 -5.89 22.11 12.82
N ALA A 53 -6.41 20.99 12.31
CA ALA A 53 -6.62 19.75 13.07
C ALA A 53 -5.31 18.95 13.32
N GLY A 54 -4.22 19.33 12.64
CA GLY A 54 -2.91 18.69 12.79
C GLY A 54 -2.04 19.38 13.83
N ASN A 55 -0.78 19.65 13.47
CA ASN A 55 0.14 20.42 14.31
C ASN A 55 0.88 21.47 13.46
N SER A 56 1.87 22.15 14.05
CA SER A 56 2.64 23.19 13.36
C SER A 56 3.50 22.66 12.21
N ASP A 57 3.97 21.42 12.30
CA ASP A 57 4.86 20.80 11.31
C ASP A 57 4.06 20.07 10.21
N THR A 58 2.88 19.56 10.55
CA THR A 58 1.95 18.87 9.63
C THR A 58 0.56 19.48 9.80
N PRO A 59 0.29 20.63 9.15
CA PRO A 59 -1.02 21.24 9.19
C PRO A 59 -2.03 20.39 8.42
N LEU A 60 -3.23 20.17 8.97
CA LEU A 60 -4.26 19.32 8.38
C LEU A 60 -5.62 20.01 8.44
N CYS A 61 -6.40 19.91 7.36
CA CYS A 61 -7.83 20.18 7.45
C CYS A 61 -8.54 19.01 8.15
N GLU A 62 -9.69 19.27 8.78
CA GLU A 62 -10.49 18.28 9.52
C GLU A 62 -10.71 16.99 8.71
N ARG A 63 -11.07 17.12 7.43
CA ARG A 63 -11.29 15.96 6.53
C ARG A 63 -10.04 15.10 6.32
N CYS A 64 -8.86 15.71 6.23
CA CYS A 64 -7.61 14.96 6.05
C CYS A 64 -7.14 14.36 7.36
N TYR A 65 -7.37 15.05 8.47
CA TYR A 65 -7.13 14.51 9.81
C TYR A 65 -7.99 13.26 10.03
N ASP A 66 -9.32 13.38 9.96
CA ASP A 66 -10.26 12.27 10.23
C ASP A 66 -10.01 11.03 9.37
N ARG A 67 -9.43 11.23 8.17
CA ARG A 67 -9.22 10.16 7.21
C ARG A 67 -7.87 9.47 7.35
N TYR A 68 -6.82 10.22 7.66
CA TYR A 68 -5.44 9.73 7.55
C TYR A 68 -4.64 9.84 8.84
N TYR A 69 -5.15 10.54 9.85
CA TYR A 69 -4.43 10.81 11.08
C TYR A 69 -5.29 10.53 12.32
N THR A 70 -4.59 10.35 13.43
CA THR A 70 -5.14 10.22 14.77
C THR A 70 -4.12 10.75 15.78
N ASN A 71 -4.44 10.75 17.07
CA ASN A 71 -3.50 11.13 18.13
C ASN A 71 -3.30 10.00 19.12
N CYS A 72 -2.05 9.78 19.55
CA CYS A 72 -1.76 8.86 20.64
C CYS A 72 -2.52 9.27 21.91
N VAL A 73 -3.37 8.41 22.45
CA VAL A 73 -4.19 8.71 23.64
C VAL A 73 -3.36 8.95 24.91
N ARG A 74 -2.10 8.48 24.93
CA ARG A 74 -1.21 8.62 26.08
C ARG A 74 -0.33 9.86 26.07
N CYS A 75 0.17 10.27 24.91
CA CYS A 75 1.11 11.40 24.81
C CYS A 75 0.64 12.54 23.90
N GLY A 76 -0.48 12.38 23.18
CA GLY A 76 -1.02 13.37 22.26
C GLY A 76 -0.26 13.51 20.94
N GLU A 77 0.74 12.67 20.68
CA GLU A 77 1.50 12.69 19.41
C GLU A 77 0.56 12.49 18.22
N LEU A 78 0.69 13.34 17.19
CA LEU A 78 -0.05 13.22 15.94
C LEU A 78 0.55 12.06 15.14
N LEU A 79 -0.27 11.08 14.77
CA LEU A 79 0.11 9.85 14.09
C LEU A 79 -0.62 9.76 12.77
N HIS A 80 0.06 9.33 11.70
CA HIS A 80 -0.67 8.82 10.55
C HIS A 80 -1.33 7.49 10.94
N ASN A 81 -2.49 7.16 10.37
CA ASN A 81 -3.27 5.97 10.75
C ASN A 81 -2.51 4.65 10.55
N ASP A 82 -1.55 4.60 9.63
CA ASP A 82 -0.67 3.44 9.41
C ASP A 82 0.59 3.38 10.31
N GLU A 83 0.72 4.34 11.22
CA GLU A 83 1.74 4.43 12.27
C GLU A 83 1.14 4.26 13.69
N ALA A 84 -0.19 4.18 13.79
CA ALA A 84 -0.92 3.96 15.03
C ALA A 84 -0.89 2.48 15.44
N TYR A 85 -0.75 2.26 16.75
CA TYR A 85 -0.78 0.94 17.38
C TYR A 85 -1.98 0.84 18.31
N TYR A 86 -2.54 -0.37 18.43
CA TYR A 86 -3.68 -0.70 19.27
C TYR A 86 -3.38 -1.98 20.03
N ASP A 87 -3.84 -2.08 21.27
CA ASP A 87 -3.72 -3.33 22.03
C ASP A 87 -4.71 -4.37 21.47
N ARG A 88 -4.42 -5.68 21.61
CA ARG A 88 -5.40 -6.73 21.26
C ARG A 88 -6.69 -6.61 22.07
N ASP A 89 -6.61 -6.06 23.27
CA ASP A 89 -7.78 -5.84 24.13
C ASP A 89 -8.62 -4.62 23.70
N ASP A 90 -8.18 -3.89 22.66
CA ASP A 90 -8.90 -2.80 21.99
C ASP A 90 -9.27 -3.16 20.54
N PRO A 91 -10.25 -4.08 20.34
CA PRO A 91 -10.64 -4.52 19.00
C PRO A 91 -11.37 -3.45 18.19
N ASP A 92 -11.86 -2.40 18.83
CA ASP A 92 -12.62 -1.31 18.21
C ASP A 92 -11.70 -0.15 17.77
N GLU A 93 -10.39 -0.26 17.99
CA GLU A 93 -9.35 0.72 17.62
C GLU A 93 -9.60 2.11 18.25
N GLU A 94 -10.15 2.16 19.46
CA GLU A 94 -10.53 3.41 20.14
C GLU A 94 -9.36 4.06 20.90
N GLU A 95 -8.30 3.31 21.20
CA GLU A 95 -7.12 3.75 21.98
C GLU A 95 -5.82 3.72 21.16
N PRO A 96 -5.66 4.58 20.13
CA PRO A 96 -4.44 4.67 19.35
C PRO A 96 -3.22 5.03 20.21
N LEU A 97 -2.11 4.34 19.98
CA LEU A 97 -0.82 4.53 20.65
C LEU A 97 0.29 4.78 19.64
N CYS A 98 1.23 5.67 19.98
CA CYS A 98 2.49 5.74 19.26
C CYS A 98 3.38 4.53 19.64
N HIS A 99 4.37 4.22 18.79
CA HIS A 99 5.28 3.09 19.01
C HIS A 99 5.92 3.10 20.42
N ALA A 100 6.37 4.26 20.89
CA ALA A 100 6.99 4.39 22.22
C ALA A 100 6.01 4.16 23.38
N CYS A 101 4.73 4.45 23.17
CA CYS A 101 3.68 4.21 24.17
C CYS A 101 3.20 2.76 24.15
N TYR A 102 3.11 2.15 22.97
CA TYR A 102 2.76 0.74 22.76
C TYR A 102 3.84 -0.21 23.30
N THR A 103 5.11 0.00 22.95
CA THR A 103 6.22 -0.88 23.37
C THR A 103 6.46 -0.94 24.88
N ARG A 104 6.02 0.07 25.64
CA ARG A 104 6.06 0.04 27.11
C ARG A 104 5.10 -0.99 27.72
N THR A 105 4.05 -1.36 26.98
CA THR A 105 3.02 -2.32 27.40
C THR A 105 3.09 -3.63 26.62
N ALA A 106 3.64 -3.62 25.41
CA ALA A 106 3.82 -4.79 24.58
C ALA A 106 4.83 -5.76 25.21
N GLY A 107 4.40 -7.02 25.42
CA GLY A 107 5.28 -8.09 25.88
C GLY A 107 6.13 -8.67 24.75
N ASP A 108 7.17 -9.43 25.10
CA ASP A 108 7.97 -10.22 24.14
C ASP A 108 7.17 -11.45 23.66
N ARG A 109 6.34 -11.24 22.63
CA ARG A 109 5.49 -12.26 22.01
C ARG A 109 6.07 -12.71 20.68
N ALA A 110 5.88 -13.98 20.34
CA ALA A 110 6.27 -14.48 19.02
C ALA A 110 5.28 -14.15 17.90
N ILE A 111 4.02 -13.92 18.28
CA ILE A 111 2.97 -13.41 17.40
C ILE A 111 2.57 -12.08 17.99
N GLN A 112 2.89 -11.02 17.27
CA GLN A 112 2.66 -9.65 17.66
C GLN A 112 1.19 -9.28 17.41
N ASP A 113 0.79 -8.10 17.86
CA ASP A 113 -0.57 -7.61 17.65
C ASP A 113 -0.73 -7.15 16.19
N TYR A 114 -1.97 -7.05 15.71
CA TYR A 114 -2.25 -6.85 14.28
C TYR A 114 -1.72 -5.50 13.74
N CYS A 115 -1.58 -4.50 14.60
CA CYS A 115 -1.04 -3.18 14.26
C CYS A 115 0.50 -3.13 14.34
N TYR A 116 1.16 -4.19 14.82
CA TYR A 116 2.60 -4.18 15.04
C TYR A 116 3.36 -3.88 13.74
N LYS A 117 4.24 -2.88 13.76
CA LYS A 117 5.01 -2.42 12.60
C LYS A 117 6.41 -1.98 13.05
N PRO A 118 7.37 -2.89 13.21
CA PRO A 118 8.69 -2.53 13.70
C PRO A 118 9.39 -1.53 12.76
N GLU A 119 10.40 -0.83 13.28
CA GLU A 119 11.27 -0.01 12.44
C GLU A 119 11.81 -0.88 11.27
N PRO A 120 11.59 -0.48 10.00
CA PRO A 120 11.92 -1.32 8.87
C PRO A 120 13.43 -1.49 8.69
N ILE A 121 13.88 -2.74 8.64
CA ILE A 121 15.25 -3.08 8.23
C ILE A 121 15.24 -3.35 6.72
N PHE A 122 15.89 -2.49 5.94
CA PHE A 122 15.92 -2.61 4.48
C PHE A 122 17.02 -3.56 4.01
N TYR A 123 16.65 -4.58 3.23
CA TYR A 123 17.60 -5.57 2.70
C TYR A 123 17.74 -5.49 1.17
N GLY A 124 18.99 -5.54 0.68
CA GLY A 124 19.30 -5.46 -0.75
C GLY A 124 19.24 -4.03 -1.32
N ASP A 125 19.27 -3.94 -2.65
CA ASP A 125 19.38 -2.65 -3.36
C ASP A 125 18.00 -2.02 -3.62
N GLY A 126 17.85 -0.77 -3.17
CA GLY A 126 16.68 0.07 -3.44
C GLY A 126 16.69 0.73 -4.83
N PRO A 127 15.71 1.59 -5.13
CA PRO A 127 14.66 2.10 -4.22
C PRO A 127 13.41 1.21 -4.14
N ARG A 128 13.31 0.17 -4.98
CA ARG A 128 12.15 -0.75 -5.02
C ARG A 128 12.32 -1.88 -4.00
N PHE A 129 11.60 -1.76 -2.89
CA PHE A 129 11.52 -2.77 -1.84
C PHE A 129 10.14 -3.42 -1.82
N PHE A 130 10.13 -4.70 -1.49
CA PHE A 130 8.95 -5.54 -1.35
C PHE A 130 8.80 -6.00 0.10
N GLY A 131 7.67 -5.69 0.72
CA GLY A 131 7.21 -6.32 1.95
C GLY A 131 6.18 -7.41 1.62
N VAL A 132 6.29 -8.59 2.21
CA VAL A 132 5.34 -9.68 2.01
C VAL A 132 4.57 -9.94 3.29
N GLU A 133 3.25 -10.04 3.16
CA GLU A 133 2.36 -10.53 4.20
C GLU A 133 1.75 -11.84 3.71
N LEU A 134 2.11 -12.95 4.36
CA LEU A 134 1.64 -14.30 4.03
C LEU A 134 0.79 -14.85 5.16
N GLU A 135 -0.51 -14.94 4.92
CA GLU A 135 -1.47 -15.49 5.88
C GLU A 135 -1.48 -17.04 5.84
N ILE A 136 -1.44 -17.65 7.03
CA ILE A 136 -1.52 -19.10 7.23
C ILE A 136 -2.53 -19.43 8.32
N ASP A 137 -3.31 -20.51 8.14
CA ASP A 137 -4.48 -20.81 8.98
C ASP A 137 -4.70 -22.34 9.15
N GLY A 138 -5.57 -22.73 10.07
CA GLY A 138 -6.02 -24.10 10.29
C GLY A 138 -5.20 -24.92 11.29
N ALA A 139 -4.22 -24.32 11.98
CA ALA A 139 -3.40 -25.02 12.97
C ALA A 139 -3.11 -24.20 14.25
N GLY A 140 -3.96 -23.21 14.51
CA GLY A 140 -4.03 -22.37 15.70
C GLY A 140 -3.02 -21.22 15.75
N GLU A 141 -3.33 -20.19 16.52
CA GLU A 141 -2.45 -19.03 16.75
C GLU A 141 -1.43 -19.31 17.88
N TYR A 142 -0.58 -20.32 17.68
CA TYR A 142 0.37 -20.75 18.70
C TYR A 142 1.73 -20.08 18.56
N GLY A 143 2.15 -19.31 19.58
CA GLY A 143 3.49 -18.71 19.62
C GLY A 143 4.64 -19.73 19.50
N SER A 144 4.45 -20.98 19.91
CA SER A 144 5.44 -22.06 19.69
C SER A 144 5.61 -22.45 18.22
N ASN A 145 4.55 -22.34 17.41
CA ASN A 145 4.60 -22.59 15.97
C ASN A 145 5.26 -21.41 15.26
N ALA A 146 4.86 -20.17 15.59
CA ALA A 146 5.50 -18.96 15.08
C ALA A 146 7.02 -18.98 15.36
N LYS A 147 7.45 -19.30 16.59
CA LYS A 147 8.89 -19.43 16.93
C LYS A 147 9.64 -20.42 16.05
N LYS A 148 9.01 -21.49 15.57
CA LYS A 148 9.67 -22.44 14.65
C LYS A 148 9.88 -21.83 13.27
N LEU A 149 8.90 -21.09 12.75
CA LEU A 149 9.01 -20.41 11.46
C LEU A 149 9.98 -19.23 11.52
N LEU A 150 9.92 -18.42 12.59
CA LEU A 150 10.87 -17.33 12.85
C LEU A 150 12.32 -17.85 12.87
N ARG A 151 12.58 -19.01 13.49
CA ARG A 151 13.93 -19.62 13.49
C ARG A 151 14.43 -20.03 12.12
N ILE A 152 13.54 -20.42 11.20
CA ILE A 152 13.92 -20.78 9.83
C ILE A 152 14.40 -19.55 9.07
N ALA A 153 13.69 -18.43 9.21
CA ALA A 153 13.95 -17.22 8.44
C ALA A 153 15.01 -16.29 9.07
N ASN A 154 15.03 -16.21 10.40
CA ASN A 154 15.81 -15.25 11.17
C ASN A 154 17.05 -15.86 11.84
N GLU A 155 17.64 -16.90 11.26
CA GLU A 155 18.81 -17.56 11.86
C GLU A 155 20.01 -16.61 12.03
N GLU A 156 20.24 -15.73 11.05
CA GLU A 156 21.38 -14.81 11.04
C GLU A 156 20.99 -13.37 11.38
N GLU A 157 19.84 -12.91 10.90
CA GLU A 157 19.34 -11.55 11.05
C GLU A 157 17.80 -11.54 11.03
N GLU A 158 17.17 -10.49 11.53
CA GLU A 158 15.71 -10.39 11.59
C GLU A 158 15.13 -10.03 10.21
N ARG A 159 14.60 -11.04 9.51
CA ARG A 159 14.04 -10.88 8.16
C ARG A 159 12.52 -10.89 8.14
N ILE A 160 11.90 -11.59 9.08
CA ILE A 160 10.45 -11.71 9.22
C ILE A 160 10.00 -11.51 10.68
N TYR A 161 8.74 -11.17 10.86
CA TYR A 161 8.02 -11.22 12.13
C TYR A 161 6.63 -11.84 11.90
N CYS A 162 5.93 -12.22 12.98
CA CYS A 162 4.59 -12.79 12.88
C CYS A 162 3.58 -11.92 13.61
N LYS A 163 2.36 -11.82 13.07
CA LYS A 163 1.30 -10.96 13.59
C LYS A 163 -0.04 -11.67 13.64
N HIS A 164 -0.88 -11.23 14.57
CA HIS A 164 -2.29 -11.53 14.56
C HIS A 164 -2.96 -10.94 13.32
N ASP A 165 -3.90 -11.67 12.75
CA ASP A 165 -4.79 -11.17 11.71
C ASP A 165 -6.22 -11.60 12.06
N GLY A 166 -7.08 -10.62 12.33
CA GLY A 166 -8.47 -10.86 12.73
C GLY A 166 -9.36 -11.44 11.62
N SER A 167 -8.85 -11.57 10.40
CA SER A 167 -9.53 -12.25 9.29
C SER A 167 -9.30 -13.77 9.28
N LEU A 168 -8.40 -14.28 10.12
CA LEU A 168 -8.07 -15.70 10.25
C LEU A 168 -8.80 -16.33 11.44
N GLU A 169 -9.07 -17.64 11.35
CA GLU A 169 -9.76 -18.36 12.44
C GLU A 169 -8.77 -18.98 13.43
N GLU A 170 -7.79 -19.72 12.92
CA GLU A 170 -6.83 -20.55 13.67
C GLU A 170 -5.44 -20.38 13.06
N GLY A 171 -5.00 -19.13 12.93
CA GLY A 171 -3.87 -18.74 12.08
C GLY A 171 -3.11 -17.52 12.56
N PHE A 172 -2.08 -17.15 11.78
CA PHE A 172 -1.37 -15.89 11.92
C PHE A 172 -0.74 -15.49 10.58
N GLU A 173 -0.29 -14.24 10.50
CA GLU A 173 0.38 -13.68 9.34
C GLU A 173 1.89 -13.70 9.52
N ILE A 174 2.62 -14.11 8.47
CA ILE A 174 4.08 -14.02 8.38
C ILE A 174 4.42 -12.79 7.55
N VAL A 175 5.11 -11.82 8.16
CA VAL A 175 5.43 -10.54 7.53
C VAL A 175 6.93 -10.39 7.35
N THR A 176 7.37 -9.97 6.18
CA THR A 176 8.79 -9.67 5.95
C THR A 176 9.11 -8.20 6.21
N HIS A 177 10.33 -7.91 6.62
CA HIS A 177 10.88 -6.57 6.45
C HIS A 177 11.00 -6.21 4.94
N PRO A 178 11.11 -4.92 4.59
CA PRO A 178 11.22 -4.50 3.19
C PRO A 178 12.53 -4.97 2.56
N MET A 179 12.47 -5.59 1.39
CA MET A 179 13.68 -6.08 0.73
C MET A 179 13.58 -6.05 -0.80
N SER A 180 14.71 -5.92 -1.50
CA SER A 180 14.72 -5.97 -2.97
C SER A 180 14.19 -7.32 -3.48
N LEU A 181 13.71 -7.37 -4.73
CA LEU A 181 13.26 -8.64 -5.31
C LEU A 181 14.40 -9.67 -5.30
N SER A 182 15.62 -9.28 -5.68
CA SER A 182 16.76 -10.19 -5.67
C SER A 182 17.01 -10.80 -4.29
N TYR A 183 16.85 -10.02 -3.23
CA TYR A 183 16.99 -10.50 -1.85
C TYR A 183 15.84 -11.45 -1.46
N GLN A 184 14.58 -11.12 -1.77
CA GLN A 184 13.43 -12.04 -1.58
C GLN A 184 13.68 -13.42 -2.22
N LEU A 185 14.26 -13.44 -3.43
CA LEU A 185 14.48 -14.67 -4.20
C LEU A 185 15.67 -15.50 -3.71
N GLN A 186 16.71 -14.85 -3.20
CA GLN A 186 18.01 -15.50 -2.97
C GLN A 186 18.31 -15.76 -1.49
N GLN A 187 17.81 -14.89 -0.61
CA GLN A 187 18.20 -14.89 0.81
C GLN A 187 17.08 -15.36 1.72
N ILE A 188 15.81 -15.16 1.34
CA ILE A 188 14.69 -15.67 2.15
C ILE A 188 14.48 -17.15 1.87
N PRO A 189 14.50 -18.01 2.91
CA PRO A 189 14.31 -19.45 2.77
C PRO A 189 12.82 -19.81 2.59
N TRP A 190 12.17 -19.25 1.55
CA TRP A 190 10.74 -19.39 1.32
C TRP A 190 10.29 -20.84 1.19
N GLU A 191 11.09 -21.72 0.57
CA GLU A 191 10.77 -23.15 0.47
C GLU A 191 10.70 -23.79 1.85
N GLN A 192 11.67 -23.49 2.73
CA GLN A 192 11.73 -24.03 4.09
C GLN A 192 10.63 -23.44 4.97
N ILE A 193 10.33 -22.13 4.85
CA ILE A 193 9.23 -21.48 5.58
C ILE A 193 7.90 -22.11 5.17
N CYS A 194 7.61 -22.20 3.86
CA CYS A 194 6.38 -22.78 3.35
C CYS A 194 6.23 -24.24 3.77
N LYS A 195 7.30 -25.03 3.63
CA LYS A 195 7.31 -26.43 4.05
C LYS A 195 7.13 -26.56 5.57
N GLY A 196 7.80 -25.72 6.36
CA GLY A 196 7.66 -25.68 7.81
C GLY A 196 6.24 -25.39 8.25
N ALA A 197 5.55 -24.46 7.59
CA ALA A 197 4.14 -24.17 7.88
C ALA A 197 3.25 -25.40 7.57
N VAL A 198 3.44 -26.05 6.43
CA VAL A 198 2.72 -27.29 6.08
C VAL A 198 3.00 -28.42 7.10
N ASP A 199 4.26 -28.61 7.49
CA ASP A 199 4.66 -29.65 8.45
C ASP A 199 4.07 -29.38 9.86
N LEU A 200 3.74 -28.13 10.18
CA LEU A 200 3.04 -27.72 11.40
C LEU A 200 1.51 -27.84 11.31
N GLY A 201 0.98 -28.22 10.14
CA GLY A 201 -0.45 -28.42 9.90
C GLY A 201 -1.18 -27.21 9.31
N TYR A 202 -0.48 -26.10 9.05
CA TYR A 202 -1.12 -24.93 8.47
C TYR A 202 -1.47 -25.15 6.99
N THR A 203 -2.55 -24.51 6.60
CA THR A 203 -2.92 -24.29 5.21
C THR A 203 -2.91 -22.79 4.92
N SER A 204 -3.14 -22.41 3.67
CA SER A 204 -3.30 -21.00 3.31
C SER A 204 -4.33 -20.90 2.19
N HIS A 205 -4.00 -21.39 0.99
CA HIS A 205 -4.97 -21.44 -0.11
C HIS A 205 -6.28 -22.16 0.25
N GLN A 206 -6.21 -23.27 1.00
CA GLN A 206 -7.37 -24.11 1.33
C GLN A 206 -8.27 -23.53 2.43
N ALA A 207 -7.74 -22.68 3.32
CA ALA A 207 -8.51 -22.03 4.39
C ALA A 207 -9.61 -21.10 3.84
N GLY A 208 -9.37 -20.48 2.69
CA GLY A 208 -10.37 -19.71 1.95
C GLY A 208 -10.38 -18.21 2.25
N THR A 209 -9.96 -17.81 3.44
CA THR A 209 -9.76 -16.41 3.87
C THR A 209 -8.38 -15.88 3.50
N CYS A 210 -7.34 -16.72 3.65
CA CYS A 210 -5.95 -16.30 3.55
C CYS A 210 -5.59 -15.47 2.31
N GLY A 211 -4.89 -14.36 2.53
CA GLY A 211 -4.23 -13.49 1.57
C GLY A 211 -2.73 -13.75 1.37
N LEU A 212 -2.23 -13.16 0.28
CA LEU A 212 -0.80 -12.91 0.05
C LEU A 212 -0.69 -11.46 -0.38
N HIS A 213 -0.40 -10.55 0.56
CA HIS A 213 -0.24 -9.14 0.24
C HIS A 213 1.22 -8.82 -0.05
N VAL A 214 1.42 -7.91 -0.99
CA VAL A 214 2.74 -7.43 -1.38
C VAL A 214 2.76 -5.92 -1.31
N HIS A 215 3.56 -5.38 -0.42
CA HIS A 215 3.84 -3.95 -0.34
C HIS A 215 4.98 -3.61 -1.29
N VAL A 216 4.86 -2.49 -2.02
CA VAL A 216 5.95 -1.92 -2.82
C VAL A 216 6.21 -0.49 -2.35
N SER A 217 7.47 -0.14 -2.10
CA SER A 217 7.87 1.21 -1.69
C SER A 217 7.43 2.27 -2.71
N ARG A 218 6.86 3.38 -2.22
CA ARG A 218 6.46 4.52 -3.07
C ARG A 218 7.65 5.14 -3.80
N LEU A 219 8.82 5.15 -3.17
CA LEU A 219 10.07 5.61 -3.78
C LEU A 219 10.46 4.83 -5.04
N ALA A 220 9.91 3.63 -5.26
CA ALA A 220 10.06 2.91 -6.53
C ALA A 220 9.44 3.65 -7.72
N PHE A 221 8.41 4.48 -7.46
CA PHE A 221 7.59 5.15 -8.46
C PHE A 221 7.99 6.62 -8.71
N GLY A 222 8.94 7.16 -7.94
CA GLY A 222 9.41 8.54 -8.07
C GLY A 222 9.89 9.15 -6.77
N GLU A 223 10.66 10.22 -6.87
CA GLU A 223 11.15 10.99 -5.70
C GLU A 223 10.10 12.01 -5.22
N THR A 224 9.23 12.48 -6.13
CA THR A 224 8.16 13.43 -5.83
C THR A 224 6.79 12.76 -5.86
N GLU A 225 5.83 13.32 -5.12
CA GLU A 225 4.44 12.83 -5.12
C GLU A 225 3.84 12.81 -6.54
N GLU A 226 4.10 13.83 -7.36
CA GLU A 226 3.60 13.89 -8.74
C GLU A 226 4.13 12.74 -9.61
N GLN A 227 5.42 12.39 -9.48
CA GLN A 227 6.02 11.26 -10.18
C GLN A 227 5.41 9.95 -9.70
N GLN A 228 5.29 9.79 -8.37
CA GLN A 228 4.68 8.61 -7.76
C GLN A 228 3.24 8.43 -8.22
N ASP A 229 2.43 9.48 -8.16
CA ASP A 229 1.03 9.47 -8.59
C ASP A 229 0.90 9.06 -10.05
N THR A 230 1.72 9.62 -10.93
CA THR A 230 1.69 9.28 -12.36
C THR A 230 1.95 7.79 -12.59
N ALA A 231 2.96 7.22 -11.94
CA ALA A 231 3.26 5.79 -12.11
C ALA A 231 2.27 4.89 -11.35
N ILE A 232 1.80 5.27 -10.16
CA ILE A 232 0.77 4.52 -9.42
C ILE A 232 -0.55 4.50 -10.22
N ALA A 233 -0.93 5.60 -10.85
CA ALA A 233 -2.10 5.67 -11.74
C ALA A 233 -2.02 4.63 -12.86
N ARG A 234 -0.83 4.41 -13.43
CA ARG A 234 -0.57 3.36 -14.42
C ARG A 234 -0.67 1.95 -13.85
N VAL A 235 -0.25 1.72 -12.60
CA VAL A 235 -0.50 0.45 -11.90
C VAL A 235 -1.99 0.17 -11.81
N LEU A 236 -2.78 1.16 -11.38
CA LEU A 236 -4.24 1.01 -11.28
C LEU A 236 -4.86 0.73 -12.65
N TYR A 237 -4.46 1.48 -13.67
CA TYR A 237 -4.93 1.28 -15.04
C TYR A 237 -4.61 -0.13 -15.56
N PHE A 238 -3.40 -0.64 -15.30
CA PHE A 238 -3.01 -2.01 -15.65
C PHE A 238 -3.95 -3.04 -15.01
N PHE A 239 -4.27 -2.87 -13.72
CA PHE A 239 -5.20 -3.75 -13.00
C PHE A 239 -6.61 -3.72 -13.61
N GLU A 240 -7.13 -2.54 -13.91
CA GLU A 240 -8.46 -2.37 -14.49
C GLU A 240 -8.56 -2.95 -15.91
N LYS A 241 -7.50 -2.79 -16.71
CA LYS A 241 -7.43 -3.25 -18.10
C LYS A 241 -7.27 -4.77 -18.21
N HIS A 242 -6.45 -5.37 -17.35
CA HIS A 242 -6.13 -6.81 -17.39
C HIS A 242 -6.82 -7.59 -16.28
N TRP A 243 -8.02 -7.15 -15.89
CA TRP A 243 -8.74 -7.68 -14.75
C TRP A 243 -9.01 -9.18 -14.84
N GLU A 244 -9.42 -9.67 -16.00
CA GLU A 244 -9.75 -11.09 -16.20
C GLU A 244 -8.52 -11.99 -16.02
N GLU A 245 -7.38 -11.57 -16.54
CA GLU A 245 -6.13 -12.32 -16.41
C GLU A 245 -5.60 -12.28 -14.98
N LEU A 246 -5.67 -11.12 -14.32
CA LEU A 246 -5.29 -10.96 -12.92
C LEU A 246 -6.23 -11.71 -11.99
N LEU A 247 -7.54 -11.76 -12.27
CA LEU A 247 -8.52 -12.57 -11.54
C LEU A 247 -8.13 -14.04 -11.60
N LYS A 248 -7.83 -14.55 -12.80
CA LYS A 248 -7.36 -15.93 -12.99
C LYS A 248 -6.01 -16.19 -12.30
N PHE A 249 -5.11 -15.23 -12.34
CA PHE A 249 -3.80 -15.31 -11.68
C PHE A 249 -3.94 -15.39 -10.16
N SER A 250 -4.82 -14.56 -9.59
CA SER A 250 -5.03 -14.34 -8.15
C SER A 250 -5.56 -15.57 -7.41
N ARG A 251 -6.25 -16.47 -8.12
CA ARG A 251 -6.94 -17.65 -7.56
C ARG A 251 -8.13 -17.30 -6.65
N ARG A 252 -8.65 -16.07 -6.76
CA ARG A 252 -9.89 -15.64 -6.15
C ARG A 252 -11.04 -15.66 -7.17
N THR A 253 -12.27 -15.68 -6.68
CA THR A 253 -13.47 -15.39 -7.49
C THR A 253 -13.79 -13.90 -7.45
N GLN A 254 -14.61 -13.42 -8.39
CA GLN A 254 -15.06 -12.02 -8.39
C GLN A 254 -15.73 -11.65 -7.05
N HIS A 255 -16.61 -12.50 -6.54
CA HIS A 255 -17.30 -12.29 -5.27
C HIS A 255 -16.32 -12.15 -4.09
N GLN A 256 -15.24 -12.93 -4.05
CA GLN A 256 -14.21 -12.80 -3.02
C GLN A 256 -13.45 -11.47 -3.14
N LEU A 257 -13.19 -10.99 -4.36
CA LEU A 257 -12.53 -9.70 -4.55
C LEU A 257 -13.44 -8.53 -4.19
N ASP A 258 -14.72 -8.59 -4.52
CA ASP A 258 -15.68 -7.52 -4.17
C ASP A 258 -15.75 -7.27 -2.66
N GLN A 259 -15.48 -8.30 -1.85
CA GLN A 259 -15.45 -8.21 -0.39
C GLN A 259 -14.07 -7.80 0.17
N TRP A 260 -12.97 -8.34 -0.38
CA TRP A 260 -11.65 -8.27 0.26
C TRP A 260 -10.61 -7.42 -0.49
N ALA A 261 -10.84 -7.13 -1.77
CA ALA A 261 -9.88 -6.47 -2.65
C ALA A 261 -10.59 -5.91 -3.91
N SER A 262 -11.51 -4.96 -3.69
CA SER A 262 -12.39 -4.44 -4.74
C SER A 262 -11.60 -3.63 -5.78
N ARG A 263 -12.08 -3.63 -7.03
CA ARG A 263 -11.53 -2.79 -8.10
C ARG A 263 -12.01 -1.34 -7.95
N TYR A 264 -11.25 -0.39 -8.49
CA TYR A 264 -11.64 1.03 -8.51
C TYR A 264 -12.62 1.35 -9.65
N GLY A 265 -12.61 0.52 -10.69
CA GLY A 265 -13.40 0.70 -11.89
C GLY A 265 -12.61 1.36 -13.02
N TYR A 266 -12.81 0.86 -14.23
CA TYR A 266 -12.08 1.31 -15.41
C TYR A 266 -12.42 2.77 -15.78
N LYS A 267 -11.38 3.53 -16.14
CA LYS A 267 -11.45 4.84 -16.80
C LYS A 267 -10.44 4.87 -17.93
N GLU A 268 -10.69 5.72 -18.93
CA GLU A 268 -9.81 5.84 -20.10
C GLU A 268 -8.45 6.48 -19.76
N GLN A 269 -8.39 7.34 -18.75
CA GLN A 269 -7.17 7.99 -18.31
C GLN A 269 -6.69 7.40 -16.97
N PRO A 270 -5.42 6.99 -16.86
CA PRO A 270 -4.88 6.48 -15.59
C PRO A 270 -5.12 7.41 -14.41
N MET A 271 -4.87 8.72 -14.58
CA MET A 271 -5.05 9.72 -13.52
C MET A 271 -6.50 9.84 -13.04
N GLU A 272 -7.50 9.63 -13.91
CA GLU A 272 -8.91 9.64 -13.48
C GLU A 272 -9.23 8.48 -12.53
N ILE A 273 -8.57 7.33 -12.69
CA ILE A 273 -8.70 6.19 -11.77
C ILE A 273 -8.08 6.55 -10.42
N LEU A 274 -6.88 7.15 -10.43
CA LEU A 274 -6.20 7.57 -9.20
C LEU A 274 -6.98 8.65 -8.44
N ASP A 275 -7.45 9.68 -9.13
CA ASP A 275 -8.27 10.75 -8.53
C ASP A 275 -9.53 10.17 -7.90
N HIS A 276 -10.15 9.19 -8.58
CA HIS A 276 -11.32 8.48 -8.08
C HIS A 276 -10.99 7.62 -6.86
N ALA A 277 -9.84 6.92 -6.85
CA ALA A 277 -9.34 6.15 -5.72
C ALA A 277 -9.06 7.05 -4.50
N LYS A 278 -8.33 8.15 -4.69
CA LYS A 278 -7.97 9.11 -3.63
C LYS A 278 -9.19 9.81 -3.04
N LYS A 279 -10.30 9.94 -3.77
CA LYS A 279 -11.56 10.51 -3.24
C LYS A 279 -12.26 9.67 -2.17
N GLY A 280 -11.88 8.39 -1.97
CA GLY A 280 -12.31 7.61 -0.80
C GLY A 280 -13.70 6.98 -0.88
N TYR A 281 -14.31 6.96 -2.06
CA TYR A 281 -15.65 6.37 -2.26
C TYR A 281 -15.66 4.83 -2.32
N HIS A 282 -14.52 4.15 -2.18
CA HIS A 282 -14.37 2.71 -2.42
C HIS A 282 -13.60 2.04 -1.30
N GLY A 283 -14.24 1.09 -0.60
CA GLY A 283 -13.61 -0.03 0.14
C GLY A 283 -12.57 0.29 1.24
N GLY A 284 -12.15 1.54 1.42
CA GLY A 284 -10.99 1.89 2.25
C GLY A 284 -9.76 1.07 1.84
N ARG A 285 -9.18 0.36 2.80
CA ARG A 285 -8.06 -0.57 2.58
C ARG A 285 -8.41 -1.79 1.73
N TYR A 286 -9.69 -2.14 1.58
CA TYR A 286 -10.14 -3.36 0.89
C TYR A 286 -10.23 -3.20 -0.63
N THR A 287 -9.18 -2.66 -1.23
CA THR A 287 -9.05 -2.48 -2.69
C THR A 287 -7.95 -3.37 -3.24
N CYS A 288 -8.00 -3.72 -4.53
CA CYS A 288 -7.03 -4.61 -5.14
C CYS A 288 -5.58 -4.07 -5.09
N VAL A 289 -5.46 -2.74 -5.11
CA VAL A 289 -4.23 -1.99 -4.84
C VAL A 289 -4.57 -0.92 -3.80
N ASN A 290 -4.20 -1.16 -2.55
CA ASN A 290 -4.43 -0.24 -1.45
C ASN A 290 -3.38 0.88 -1.44
N LEU A 291 -3.87 2.12 -1.38
CA LEU A 291 -3.09 3.35 -1.44
C LEU A 291 -3.04 4.11 -0.11
N THR A 292 -3.62 3.57 0.97
CA THR A 292 -3.70 4.27 2.26
C THR A 292 -2.38 4.29 3.02
N ASN A 293 -1.45 3.39 2.69
CA ASN A 293 -0.14 3.34 3.33
C ASN A 293 0.72 4.53 2.88
N ARG A 294 1.39 5.16 3.85
CA ARG A 294 2.20 6.36 3.64
C ARG A 294 3.40 6.08 2.74
N ASP A 295 4.18 5.04 3.04
CA ASP A 295 5.46 4.78 2.36
C ASP A 295 5.39 3.69 1.29
N THR A 296 4.25 2.99 1.17
CA THR A 296 4.07 1.87 0.24
C THR A 296 2.72 1.92 -0.47
N ILE A 297 2.59 1.18 -1.57
CA ILE A 297 1.30 0.71 -2.06
C ILE A 297 1.21 -0.80 -1.85
N GLU A 298 0.02 -1.32 -1.58
CA GLU A 298 -0.18 -2.71 -1.17
C GLU A 298 -1.06 -3.45 -2.19
N PHE A 299 -0.54 -4.52 -2.77
CA PHE A 299 -1.25 -5.39 -3.70
C PHE A 299 -1.97 -6.51 -2.95
N ARG A 300 -3.31 -6.43 -2.86
CA ARG A 300 -4.14 -7.30 -2.00
C ARG A 300 -4.89 -8.40 -2.73
N MET A 301 -4.87 -8.37 -4.06
CA MET A 301 -5.71 -9.25 -4.89
C MET A 301 -5.39 -10.75 -4.72
N PHE A 302 -4.15 -11.11 -4.35
CA PHE A 302 -3.70 -12.49 -4.41
C PHE A 302 -4.19 -13.32 -3.22
N ARG A 303 -4.64 -14.55 -3.51
CA ARG A 303 -4.96 -15.53 -2.47
C ARG A 303 -3.70 -16.11 -1.84
N GLY A 304 -3.75 -16.42 -0.55
CA GLY A 304 -2.68 -17.09 0.18
C GLY A 304 -2.21 -18.40 -0.46
N THR A 305 -0.96 -18.78 -0.19
CA THR A 305 -0.32 -19.97 -0.76
C THR A 305 0.86 -20.45 0.11
N LEU A 306 1.04 -21.78 0.19
CA LEU A 306 2.27 -22.41 0.71
C LEU A 306 3.06 -23.11 -0.41
N LYS A 307 2.75 -22.79 -1.67
CA LYS A 307 3.53 -23.25 -2.83
C LYS A 307 4.57 -22.19 -3.18
N TYR A 308 5.85 -22.55 -3.06
CA TYR A 308 6.98 -21.69 -3.41
C TYR A 308 6.82 -21.03 -4.79
N ASN A 309 6.56 -21.81 -5.84
CA ASN A 309 6.37 -21.26 -7.19
C ASN A 309 5.35 -20.13 -7.22
N THR A 310 4.21 -20.34 -6.56
CA THR A 310 3.10 -19.41 -6.60
C THR A 310 3.40 -18.13 -5.84
N LEU A 311 4.08 -18.22 -4.70
CA LEU A 311 4.54 -17.05 -3.93
C LEU A 311 5.52 -16.23 -4.76
N ILE A 312 6.54 -16.88 -5.31
CA ILE A 312 7.58 -16.20 -6.09
C ILE A 312 7.05 -15.66 -7.42
N ALA A 313 6.15 -16.37 -8.08
CA ALA A 313 5.47 -15.89 -9.28
C ALA A 313 4.66 -14.61 -8.99
N THR A 314 4.02 -14.50 -7.82
CA THR A 314 3.33 -13.27 -7.42
C THR A 314 4.31 -12.10 -7.30
N LEU A 315 5.45 -12.28 -6.62
CA LEU A 315 6.48 -11.23 -6.49
C LEU A 315 7.01 -10.78 -7.86
N GLN A 316 7.34 -11.75 -8.72
CA GLN A 316 7.82 -11.46 -10.08
C GLN A 316 6.76 -10.78 -10.96
N LEU A 317 5.47 -11.10 -10.76
CA LEU A 317 4.38 -10.40 -11.46
C LEU A 317 4.31 -8.94 -11.02
N VAL A 318 4.29 -8.70 -9.71
CA VAL A 318 4.20 -7.34 -9.14
C VAL A 318 5.40 -6.49 -9.60
N ASP A 319 6.61 -7.04 -9.54
CA ASP A 319 7.83 -6.36 -10.02
C ASP A 319 7.72 -5.95 -11.50
N ARG A 320 7.24 -6.86 -12.35
CA ARG A 320 7.04 -6.58 -13.78
C ARG A 320 5.95 -5.55 -14.03
N ILE A 321 4.86 -5.54 -13.24
CA ILE A 321 3.82 -4.51 -13.31
C ILE A 321 4.40 -3.15 -12.93
N CYS A 322 5.27 -3.09 -11.91
CA CYS A 322 5.95 -1.86 -11.52
C CYS A 322 6.84 -1.34 -12.65
N ASP A 323 7.64 -2.21 -13.30
CA ASP A 323 8.43 -1.81 -14.47
C ASP A 323 7.59 -1.21 -15.59
N VAL A 324 6.47 -1.85 -15.92
CA VAL A 324 5.53 -1.35 -16.92
C VAL A 324 5.00 0.03 -16.55
N ALA A 325 4.60 0.23 -15.29
CA ALA A 325 4.08 1.50 -14.82
C ALA A 325 5.13 2.63 -14.80
N ILE A 326 6.39 2.30 -14.51
CA ILE A 326 7.49 3.27 -14.42
C ILE A 326 8.03 3.64 -15.80
N TYR A 327 8.21 2.66 -16.68
CA TYR A 327 8.93 2.87 -17.94
C TYR A 327 8.04 3.11 -19.16
N LEU A 328 6.75 2.78 -19.13
CA LEU A 328 5.84 3.06 -20.23
C LEU A 328 5.10 4.38 -20.02
N SER A 329 4.85 5.08 -21.13
CA SER A 329 3.87 6.16 -21.21
C SER A 329 2.43 5.62 -21.14
N ASP A 330 1.48 6.53 -20.90
CA ASP A 330 0.05 6.19 -20.86
C ASP A 330 -0.42 5.55 -22.18
N ASP A 331 0.05 6.05 -23.33
CA ASP A 331 -0.33 5.53 -24.65
C ASP A 331 0.26 4.14 -24.90
N GLU A 332 1.52 3.91 -24.52
CA GLU A 332 2.15 2.59 -24.61
C GLU A 332 1.45 1.57 -23.71
N LEU A 333 1.10 1.97 -22.48
CA LEU A 333 0.34 1.14 -21.54
C LEU A 333 -1.07 0.82 -22.08
N LYS A 334 -1.76 1.80 -22.68
CA LYS A 334 -3.06 1.60 -23.34
C LYS A 334 -2.96 0.67 -24.55
N ALA A 335 -1.84 0.67 -25.26
CA ALA A 335 -1.59 -0.27 -26.36
C ALA A 335 -1.16 -1.67 -25.89
N LEU A 336 -0.64 -1.81 -24.67
CA LEU A 336 -0.08 -3.07 -24.16
C LEU A 336 -1.17 -4.15 -23.95
N SER A 337 -1.18 -5.20 -24.76
CA SER A 337 -2.03 -6.37 -24.50
C SER A 337 -1.43 -7.27 -23.42
N TRP A 338 -2.26 -8.11 -22.80
CA TRP A 338 -1.76 -9.13 -21.85
C TRP A 338 -0.74 -10.06 -22.52
N THR A 339 -0.99 -10.46 -23.77
CA THR A 339 -0.08 -11.34 -24.52
C THR A 339 1.29 -10.70 -24.71
N SER A 340 1.35 -9.42 -25.09
CA SER A 340 2.62 -8.69 -25.20
C SER A 340 3.30 -8.52 -23.84
N PHE A 341 2.51 -8.25 -22.78
CA PHE A 341 3.02 -8.15 -21.41
C PHE A 341 3.73 -9.44 -20.97
N VAL A 342 3.14 -10.61 -21.22
CA VAL A 342 3.74 -11.89 -20.79
C VAL A 342 4.82 -12.41 -21.73
N SER A 343 4.75 -12.16 -23.05
CA SER A 343 5.64 -12.80 -24.04
C SER A 343 7.13 -12.48 -23.86
N GLY A 344 7.47 -11.34 -23.24
CA GLY A 344 8.86 -10.96 -22.94
C GLY A 344 9.33 -11.35 -21.53
N CYS A 345 8.53 -12.09 -20.76
CA CYS A 345 8.86 -12.41 -19.38
C CYS A 345 9.95 -13.48 -19.29
N GLN A 346 11.06 -13.16 -18.62
CA GLN A 346 12.17 -14.08 -18.36
C GLN A 346 12.20 -14.63 -16.92
N ALA A 347 11.30 -14.14 -16.06
CA ALA A 347 11.26 -14.53 -14.66
C ALA A 347 10.70 -15.97 -14.54
N PRO A 348 11.50 -16.96 -14.08
CA PRO A 348 11.22 -18.37 -14.30
C PRO A 348 9.96 -18.87 -13.58
N GLU A 349 9.75 -18.41 -12.35
CA GLU A 349 8.62 -18.83 -11.52
C GLU A 349 7.31 -18.25 -12.05
N LEU A 350 7.34 -16.99 -12.51
CA LEU A 350 6.23 -16.34 -13.19
C LEU A 350 5.90 -17.04 -14.51
N VAL A 351 6.88 -17.33 -15.36
CA VAL A 351 6.65 -18.04 -16.63
C VAL A 351 6.04 -19.41 -16.39
N ARG A 352 6.56 -20.16 -15.41
CA ARG A 352 6.00 -21.47 -15.01
C ARG A 352 4.53 -21.31 -14.59
N TYR A 353 4.25 -20.39 -13.68
CA TYR A 353 2.90 -20.20 -13.17
C TYR A 353 1.90 -19.72 -14.24
N LEU A 354 2.31 -18.79 -15.11
CA LEU A 354 1.49 -18.31 -16.22
C LEU A 354 1.15 -19.45 -17.19
N LYS A 355 2.09 -20.35 -17.50
CA LYS A 355 1.84 -21.54 -18.33
C LYS A 355 0.88 -22.52 -17.65
N GLU A 356 1.07 -22.82 -16.37
CA GLU A 356 0.17 -23.67 -15.58
C GLU A 356 -1.27 -23.14 -15.59
N ARG A 357 -1.42 -21.81 -15.53
CA ARG A 357 -2.71 -21.14 -15.53
C ARG A 357 -3.26 -20.86 -16.93
N ARG A 358 -2.58 -21.24 -18.02
CA ARG A 358 -2.96 -20.87 -19.39
C ARG A 358 -3.20 -19.36 -19.53
N LEU A 359 -2.29 -18.58 -18.96
CA LEU A 359 -2.17 -17.13 -19.07
C LEU A 359 -0.98 -16.72 -19.95
N TYR A 360 -0.20 -17.70 -20.40
CA TYR A 360 0.88 -17.54 -21.37
C TYR A 360 0.49 -18.25 -22.66
N VAL A 361 0.52 -17.55 -23.79
CA VAL A 361 0.37 -18.15 -25.12
C VAL A 361 1.79 -18.47 -25.63
N ASN A 362 1.99 -19.65 -26.22
CA ASN A 362 3.30 -20.14 -26.68
C ASN A 362 4.02 -19.12 -27.58
N GLU A 363 5.35 -19.32 -27.75
CA GLU A 363 6.19 -18.48 -28.60
C GLU A 363 5.55 -18.22 -29.97
N PRO A 364 5.63 -16.99 -30.50
CA PRO A 364 5.05 -16.65 -31.79
C PRO A 364 5.62 -17.58 -32.86
N VAL A 365 4.73 -18.19 -33.63
CA VAL A 365 5.11 -18.94 -34.84
C VAL A 365 5.36 -17.96 -35.98
N MET A 366 6.25 -18.32 -36.91
CA MET A 366 6.49 -17.54 -38.13
C MET A 366 5.15 -17.30 -38.83
N ALA A 367 4.71 -16.04 -38.90
CA ALA A 367 3.50 -15.67 -39.63
C ALA A 367 3.74 -15.85 -41.13
N GLU A 368 2.81 -16.52 -41.81
CA GLU A 368 2.76 -16.47 -43.27
C GLU A 368 2.48 -15.02 -43.69
N VAL A 369 3.23 -14.51 -44.66
CA VAL A 369 3.00 -13.16 -45.20
C VAL A 369 1.70 -13.20 -45.99
N GLU A 370 0.71 -12.38 -45.61
CA GLU A 370 -0.48 -12.16 -46.45
C GLU A 370 -0.03 -11.54 -47.79
N VAL A 371 -0.39 -12.20 -48.90
CA VAL A 371 -0.04 -11.80 -50.28
C VAL A 371 -1.08 -10.87 -50.87
#